data_AF-A0A7S0PUK2-F1
#
_entry.id   AF-A0A7S0PUK2-F1
#
_cell.length_a   1.000
_cell.length_b   1.000
_cell.length_c   1.000
_cell.angle_alpha   90.00
_cell.angle_beta   90.00
_cell.angle_gamma   90.00
#
_symmetry.space_group_name_H-M   'P 1'
#
loop_
_entity.id
_entity.type
_entity.pdbx_description
1 polymer ?
#
loop_
_entity_poly.entity_id
_entity_poly.type
_entity_poly.pdbx_seq_one_letter_code
_entity_poly.pdbx_strand_id
1 'polypeptide(L)'
;CSRRTTCPQPTSHLATMSMLLKIAAQRRLDVAAAKKVKEESALQAEIAAHPPPPANDFLAALRANAPMALLAEIKRASPSKGEIAMSVHAPAQAVEYALGGACTI
;
A
#
# COMPACT_ATOMS: atom_id res chain seq x y z
N CYS A 1 -43.13 -32.07 -27.84
CA CYS A 1 -41.85 -31.31 -27.84
C CYS A 1 -42.05 -30.05 -26.99
N SER A 2 -41.88 -30.13 -25.66
CA SER A 2 -42.13 -29.02 -24.74
C SER A 2 -40.82 -28.27 -24.49
N ARG A 3 -40.65 -27.10 -25.12
CA ARG A 3 -39.55 -26.18 -24.85
C ARG A 3 -39.85 -25.44 -23.55
N ARG A 4 -39.16 -25.82 -22.47
CA ARG A 4 -39.08 -25.04 -21.23
C ARG A 4 -38.22 -23.81 -21.49
N THR A 5 -38.86 -22.65 -21.57
CA THR A 5 -38.20 -21.34 -21.48
C THR A 5 -37.79 -21.13 -20.02
N THR A 6 -36.49 -21.15 -19.73
CA THR A 6 -35.99 -20.82 -18.40
C THR A 6 -35.91 -19.31 -18.25
N CYS A 7 -36.64 -18.76 -17.29
CA CYS A 7 -36.52 -17.37 -16.84
C CYS A 7 -35.10 -17.15 -16.28
N PRO A 8 -34.38 -16.07 -16.66
CA PRO A 8 -33.07 -15.80 -16.09
C PRO A 8 -33.22 -15.48 -14.60
N GLN A 9 -32.56 -16.28 -13.77
CA GLN A 9 -32.56 -16.08 -12.32
C GLN A 9 -31.70 -14.86 -11.98
N PRO A 10 -32.10 -14.03 -11.00
CA PRO A 10 -31.30 -12.90 -10.56
C PRO A 10 -29.99 -13.43 -9.95
N THR A 11 -28.86 -13.01 -10.50
CA THR A 11 -27.54 -13.33 -9.95
C THR A 11 -27.43 -12.70 -8.57
N SER A 12 -27.44 -13.53 -7.54
CA SER A 12 -27.23 -13.13 -6.15
C SER A 12 -25.81 -12.61 -5.97
N HIS A 13 -25.61 -11.30 -6.14
CA HIS A 13 -24.45 -10.58 -5.60
C HIS A 13 -24.62 -10.37 -4.08
N LEU A 14 -24.91 -11.46 -3.36
CA LEU A 14 -25.01 -11.44 -1.90
C LEU A 14 -23.61 -11.20 -1.31
N ALA A 15 -23.35 -9.92 -1.00
CA ALA A 15 -22.66 -9.43 0.18
C ALA A 15 -21.34 -10.13 0.60
N THR A 16 -20.45 -10.42 -0.35
CA THR A 16 -19.07 -10.77 0.02
C THR A 16 -18.30 -9.48 0.25
N MET A 17 -17.79 -9.26 1.47
CA MET A 17 -16.93 -8.12 1.81
C MET A 17 -15.83 -7.93 0.76
N SER A 18 -15.74 -6.74 0.17
CA SER A 18 -14.70 -6.43 -0.82
C SER A 18 -13.31 -6.55 -0.20
N MET A 19 -12.29 -6.84 -1.01
CA MET A 19 -10.91 -6.90 -0.54
C MET A 19 -10.48 -5.60 0.16
N LEU A 20 -10.93 -4.46 -0.34
CA LEU A 20 -10.67 -3.15 0.28
C LEU A 20 -11.29 -3.05 1.68
N LEU A 21 -12.53 -3.51 1.87
CA LEU A 21 -13.17 -3.52 3.18
C LEU A 21 -12.45 -4.43 4.17
N LYS A 22 -11.95 -5.59 3.71
CA LYS A 22 -11.13 -6.50 4.52
C LYS A 22 -9.82 -5.83 4.95
N ILE A 23 -9.11 -5.19 4.03
CA ILE A 23 -7.86 -4.45 4.33
C ILE A 23 -8.14 -3.33 5.34
N ALA A 24 -9.20 -2.55 5.14
CA ALA A 24 -9.56 -1.45 6.03
C ALA A 24 -9.94 -1.94 7.43
N ALA A 25 -10.69 -3.05 7.53
CA ALA A 25 -11.01 -3.67 8.81
C ALA A 25 -9.75 -4.13 9.56
N GLN A 26 -8.84 -4.82 8.86
CA GLN A 26 -7.58 -5.27 9.45
C GLN A 26 -6.72 -4.09 9.92
N ARG A 27 -6.58 -3.03 9.12
CA ARG A 27 -5.76 -1.87 9.47
C ARG A 27 -6.26 -1.13 10.72
N ARG A 28 -7.56 -1.10 10.98
CA ARG A 28 -8.10 -0.55 12.23
C ARG A 28 -7.65 -1.36 13.44
N LEU A 29 -7.65 -2.69 13.34
CA LEU A 29 -7.14 -3.57 14.39
C LEU A 29 -5.63 -3.39 14.59
N ASP A 30 -4.86 -3.31 13.51
CA ASP A 30 -3.41 -3.11 13.56
C ASP A 30 -3.05 -1.79 14.26
N VAL A 31 -3.73 -0.69 13.90
CA VAL A 31 -3.51 0.62 14.54
C VAL A 31 -3.90 0.60 16.01
N ALA A 32 -5.04 -0.01 16.36
CA ALA A 32 -5.46 -0.14 17.75
C ALA A 32 -4.46 -0.96 18.57
N ALA A 33 -3.88 -2.02 18.00
CA ALA A 33 -2.82 -2.80 18.65
C ALA A 33 -1.52 -1.98 18.78
N ALA A 34 -1.12 -1.25 17.73
CA ALA A 34 0.08 -0.42 17.76
C ALA A 34 0.00 0.70 18.82
N LYS A 35 -1.16 1.35 18.96
CA LYS A 35 -1.39 2.39 19.99
C LYS A 35 -1.23 1.86 21.42
N LYS A 36 -1.61 0.59 21.67
CA LYS A 36 -1.39 -0.06 22.97
C LYS A 36 0.09 -0.33 23.26
N VAL A 37 0.90 -0.51 22.22
CA VAL A 37 2.35 -0.74 22.36
C VAL A 37 3.09 0.57 22.58
N LYS A 38 2.69 1.62 21.85
CA LYS A 38 3.26 2.96 21.97
C LYS A 38 2.15 3.99 21.80
N GLU A 39 1.91 4.74 22.87
CA GLU A 39 0.97 5.85 22.86
C GLU A 39 1.42 6.95 21.89
N GLU A 40 0.45 7.66 21.32
CA GLU A 40 0.69 8.66 20.29
C GLU A 40 1.60 9.79 20.77
N SER A 41 1.43 10.23 22.02
CA SER A 41 2.27 11.28 22.64
C SER A 41 3.72 10.83 22.80
N ALA A 42 3.96 9.56 23.13
CA ALA A 42 5.31 9.01 23.24
C ALA A 42 5.97 8.92 21.87
N LEU A 43 5.23 8.52 20.83
CA LEU A 43 5.72 8.53 19.45
C LEU A 43 6.08 9.95 18.97
N GLN A 44 5.23 10.94 19.28
CA GLN A 44 5.51 12.35 18.96
C GLN A 44 6.77 12.86 19.67
N ALA A 45 6.94 12.53 20.96
CA ALA A 45 8.13 12.91 21.71
C ALA A 45 9.41 12.30 21.14
N GLU A 46 9.37 11.04 20.70
CA GLU A 46 10.50 10.36 20.07
C GLU A 46 10.87 10.98 18.72
N ILE A 47 9.89 11.33 17.89
CA ILE A 47 10.12 12.07 16.63
C ILE A 47 10.77 13.43 16.91
N ALA A 48 10.33 14.14 17.95
CA ALA A 48 10.91 15.43 18.34
C ALA A 48 12.33 15.29 18.88
N ALA A 49 12.63 14.22 19.61
CA ALA A 49 13.97 13.93 20.13
C ALA A 49 14.95 13.47 19.03
N HIS A 50 14.43 12.85 17.97
CA HIS A 50 15.20 12.32 16.84
C HIS A 50 14.62 12.83 15.51
N PRO A 51 14.76 14.14 15.22
CA PRO A 51 14.21 14.70 14.01
C PRO A 51 14.86 14.04 12.78
N PRO A 52 14.07 13.60 11.78
CA PRO A 52 14.63 13.06 10.56
C PRO A 52 15.40 14.16 9.79
N PRO A 53 16.25 13.78 8.83
CA PRO A 53 16.81 14.76 7.90
C PRO A 53 15.67 15.54 7.19
N PRO A 54 15.97 16.74 6.64
CA PRO A 54 14.97 17.52 5.90
C PRO A 54 14.24 16.65 4.88
N ALA A 55 12.91 16.66 4.94
CA ALA A 55 12.11 15.88 4.02
C ALA A 55 12.32 16.37 2.59
N ASN A 56 12.49 15.43 1.66
CA ASN A 56 12.49 15.76 0.24
C ASN A 56 11.11 16.30 -0.15
N ASP A 57 11.08 17.38 -0.94
CA ASP A 57 9.82 17.85 -1.52
C ASP A 57 9.37 16.86 -2.61
N PHE A 58 8.45 15.98 -2.23
CA PHE A 58 7.89 14.95 -3.09
C PHE A 58 7.27 15.54 -4.37
N LEU A 59 6.48 16.61 -4.25
CA LEU A 59 5.81 17.20 -5.41
C LEU A 59 6.80 17.92 -6.32
N ALA A 60 7.81 18.59 -5.76
CA ALA A 60 8.88 19.18 -6.55
C ALA A 60 9.67 18.10 -7.31
N ALA A 61 9.99 16.97 -6.68
CA ALA A 61 10.69 15.85 -7.34
C ALA A 61 9.89 15.33 -8.53
N LEU A 62 8.57 15.13 -8.39
CA LEU A 62 7.73 14.70 -9.51
C LEU A 62 7.69 15.71 -10.65
N ARG A 63 7.55 17.00 -10.34
CA ARG A 63 7.49 18.08 -11.35
C ARG A 63 8.82 18.26 -12.08
N ALA A 64 9.94 18.10 -11.39
CA ALA A 64 11.28 18.23 -11.96
C ALA A 64 11.61 17.12 -12.97
N ASN A 65 10.96 15.96 -12.88
CA ASN A 65 11.18 14.80 -13.76
C ASN A 65 10.22 14.75 -14.95
N ALA A 66 9.65 15.88 -15.38
CA ALA A 66 8.85 15.92 -16.61
C ALA A 66 9.69 15.48 -17.85
N PRO A 67 9.10 14.80 -18.85
CA PRO A 67 7.68 14.46 -18.97
C PRO A 67 7.26 13.18 -18.24
N MET A 68 8.19 12.45 -17.61
CA MET A 68 7.91 11.16 -16.96
C MET A 68 8.60 11.04 -15.60
N ALA A 69 7.79 11.10 -14.54
CA ALA A 69 8.24 10.86 -13.17
C ALA A 69 7.93 9.43 -12.73
N LEU A 70 8.97 8.63 -12.44
CA LEU A 70 8.82 7.25 -12.00
C LEU A 70 8.82 7.15 -10.46
N LEU A 71 7.70 6.69 -9.91
CA LEU A 71 7.53 6.32 -8.50
C LEU A 71 7.70 4.80 -8.39
N ALA A 72 8.76 4.33 -7.73
CA ALA A 72 9.09 2.92 -7.71
C ALA A 72 8.68 2.24 -6.39
N GLU A 73 7.65 1.40 -6.41
CA GLU A 73 7.17 0.69 -5.22
C GLU A 73 8.00 -0.57 -4.91
N ILE A 74 8.48 -0.69 -3.66
CA ILE A 74 9.06 -1.94 -3.16
C ILE A 74 7.96 -2.81 -2.55
N LYS A 75 7.59 -3.90 -3.23
CA LYS A 75 6.44 -4.74 -2.82
C LYS A 75 6.81 -6.20 -2.61
N ARG A 76 6.49 -6.69 -1.41
CA ARG A 76 6.68 -8.10 -1.02
C ARG A 76 5.60 -9.02 -1.58
N ALA A 77 4.32 -8.68 -1.42
CA ALA A 77 3.19 -9.47 -1.89
C ALA A 77 1.99 -8.57 -2.21
N SER A 78 0.97 -9.10 -2.90
CA SER A 78 -0.31 -8.41 -3.11
C SER A 78 -1.48 -9.39 -3.08
N PRO A 79 -2.71 -8.94 -2.75
CA PRO A 79 -3.87 -9.83 -2.74
C PRO A 79 -4.19 -10.47 -4.09
N SER A 80 -3.92 -9.77 -5.20
CA SER A 80 -4.21 -10.25 -6.55
C SER A 80 -3.11 -11.14 -7.13
N LYS A 81 -1.84 -10.89 -6.77
CA LYS A 81 -0.68 -11.61 -7.33
C LYS A 81 -0.07 -12.65 -6.40
N GLY A 82 -0.42 -12.64 -5.11
CA GLY A 82 0.24 -13.45 -4.10
C GLY A 82 1.63 -12.93 -3.75
N GLU A 83 2.56 -13.83 -3.46
CA GLU A 83 3.97 -13.52 -3.21
C GLU A 83 4.63 -12.94 -4.47
N ILE A 84 5.40 -11.85 -4.31
CA ILE A 84 6.10 -11.16 -5.41
C ILE A 84 7.61 -11.22 -5.20
N ALA A 85 8.08 -10.79 -4.04
CA ALA A 85 9.51 -10.72 -3.72
C ALA A 85 9.74 -10.88 -2.21
N MET A 86 9.49 -12.08 -1.67
CA MET A 86 9.59 -12.33 -0.22
C MET A 86 10.97 -12.08 0.37
N SER A 87 12.02 -12.31 -0.41
CA SER A 87 13.42 -12.09 -0.03
C SER A 87 13.92 -10.67 -0.28
N VAL A 88 13.06 -9.72 -0.71
CA VAL A 88 13.51 -8.36 -1.04
C VAL A 88 14.10 -7.65 0.17
N HIS A 89 15.30 -7.11 -0.01
CA HIS A 89 15.95 -6.23 0.95
C HIS A 89 15.61 -4.77 0.59
N ALA A 90 14.61 -4.20 1.28
CA ALA A 90 14.05 -2.90 0.90
C ALA A 90 15.10 -1.77 0.76
N PRO A 91 16.09 -1.61 1.65
CA PRO A 91 17.12 -0.58 1.47
C PRO A 91 17.98 -0.79 0.21
N ALA A 92 18.31 -2.04 -0.13
CA ALA A 92 19.11 -2.33 -1.33
C ALA A 92 18.29 -2.06 -2.59
N GLN A 93 17.02 -2.50 -2.61
CA GLN A 93 16.12 -2.24 -3.72
C GLN A 93 15.87 -0.75 -3.93
N ALA A 94 15.82 0.04 -2.84
CA ALA A 94 15.69 1.48 -2.90
C ALA A 94 16.89 2.14 -3.60
N VAL A 95 18.11 1.70 -3.28
CA VAL A 95 19.32 2.19 -3.95
C VAL A 95 19.29 1.83 -5.44
N GLU A 96 18.90 0.61 -5.79
CA GLU A 96 18.77 0.19 -7.20
C GLU A 96 17.74 1.04 -7.95
N TYR A 97 16.59 1.33 -7.36
CA TYR A 97 15.56 2.19 -7.97
C TYR A 97 16.05 3.62 -8.17
N ALA A 98 16.73 4.19 -7.17
CA ALA A 98 17.32 5.53 -7.30
C ALA A 98 18.37 5.59 -8.42
N LEU A 99 19.26 4.60 -8.51
CA LEU A 99 20.26 4.49 -9.60
C LEU A 99 19.60 4.26 -10.97
N GLY A 100 18.44 3.59 -11.00
CA GLY A 100 17.63 3.39 -12.19
C GLY A 100 16.83 4.62 -12.65
N GLY A 101 16.93 5.75 -11.92
CA GLY A 101 16.24 6.99 -12.28
C GLY A 101 14.83 7.12 -11.69
N ALA A 102 14.46 6.31 -10.71
CA ALA A 102 13.24 6.57 -9.93
C ALA A 102 13.41 7.87 -9.15
N CYS A 103 12.43 8.78 -9.28
CA CYS A 103 12.47 10.06 -8.57
C CYS A 103 12.01 9.94 -7.10
N THR A 104 11.34 8.84 -6.76
CA THR A 104 10.85 8.53 -5.41
C THR A 104 10.48 7.06 -5.30
N ILE A 105 10.34 6.57 -4.07
CA ILE A 105 10.15 5.15 -3.70
C ILE A 105 8.98 5.03 -2.75
#